data_AF-A0A7X2CHY0-F1
#
_entry.id   AF-A0A7X2CHY0-F1
#
_cell.length_a   1.000
_cell.length_b   1.000
_cell.length_c   1.000
_cell.angle_alpha   90.00
_cell.angle_beta   90.00
_cell.angle_gamma   90.00
#
_symmetry.space_group_name_H-M   'P 1'
#
loop_
_entity.id
_entity.type
_entity.pdbx_description
1 polymer ?
#
loop_
_entity_poly.entity_id
_entity_poly.type
_entity_poly.pdbx_seq_one_letter_code
_entity_poly.pdbx_strand_id
1 'polypeptide(L)'
;MANSASIESYLHFEGYDSLPRDIFDKKKIRAGMRKAGRLVMQRAQMNLALARGAEGYPVNRTGATLESVSFKVSRSGFLVKVAPRKTSAMSEFYPAYLHYGVKVGRRLGKLAPGKGKGKSNRRGAGVRAAALAARSAGEWRIKPRDNYMADALQDSKSEVQAILSAAFAAALS
;
A
#
# COMPACT_ATOMS: atom_id res chain seq x y z
N MET A 1 1.04 8.48 -20.08
CA MET A 1 1.53 7.16 -19.64
C MET A 1 1.12 6.95 -18.19
N ALA A 2 -0.06 6.36 -17.97
CA ALA A 2 -0.52 6.01 -16.63
C ALA A 2 0.42 4.93 -16.07
N ASN A 3 1.02 5.18 -14.90
CA ASN A 3 1.77 4.15 -14.17
C ASN A 3 0.77 3.16 -13.55
N SER A 4 0.11 2.34 -14.38
CA SER A 4 -0.67 1.20 -13.92
C SER A 4 0.29 0.05 -13.60
N ALA A 5 1.13 0.23 -12.58
CA ALA A 5 1.55 -0.93 -11.82
C ALA A 5 0.26 -1.43 -11.15
N SER A 6 -0.31 -2.52 -11.66
CA SER A 6 -1.52 -3.17 -11.15
C SER A 6 -1.23 -3.76 -9.76
N ILE A 7 -1.05 -2.87 -8.80
CA ILE A 7 -0.94 -3.18 -7.39
C ILE A 7 -2.38 -3.19 -6.90
N GLU A 8 -2.90 -4.35 -6.51
CA GLU A 8 -4.28 -4.53 -6.01
C GLU A 8 -4.63 -3.58 -4.85
N SER A 9 -3.62 -3.06 -4.15
CA SER A 9 -3.73 -2.06 -3.08
C SER A 9 -3.65 -0.60 -3.54
N TYR A 10 -3.69 -0.32 -4.84
CA TYR A 10 -3.63 1.02 -5.42
C TYR A 10 -4.87 1.32 -6.28
N LEU A 11 -5.52 2.43 -5.97
CA LEU A 11 -6.59 3.00 -6.77
C LEU A 11 -6.14 4.36 -7.28
N HIS A 12 -6.04 4.48 -8.60
CA HIS A 12 -5.86 5.76 -9.26
C HIS A 12 -7.24 6.39 -9.53
N PHE A 13 -7.32 7.70 -9.34
CA PHE A 13 -8.51 8.48 -9.60
C PHE A 13 -8.22 9.41 -10.77
N GLU A 14 -8.83 9.12 -11.91
CA GLU A 14 -8.60 9.80 -13.18
C GLU A 14 -9.48 11.04 -13.33
N GLY A 15 -9.19 11.88 -14.33
CA GLY A 15 -10.04 13.01 -14.75
C GLY A 15 -9.61 14.38 -14.23
N TYR A 16 -8.66 14.43 -13.28
CA TYR A 16 -8.09 15.68 -12.75
C TYR A 16 -6.56 15.72 -12.85
N ASP A 17 -5.95 14.77 -13.56
CA ASP A 17 -4.49 14.63 -13.66
C ASP A 17 -3.82 15.74 -14.48
N SER A 18 -4.57 16.33 -15.42
CA SER A 18 -4.11 17.45 -16.25
C SER A 18 -4.18 18.79 -15.51
N LEU A 19 -4.85 18.85 -14.36
CA LEU A 19 -5.09 20.08 -13.62
C LEU A 19 -3.96 20.33 -12.61
N PRO A 20 -3.39 21.54 -12.57
CA PRO A 20 -2.35 21.85 -11.60
C PRO A 20 -2.96 21.88 -10.19
N ARG A 21 -2.20 21.40 -9.20
CA ARG A 21 -2.73 21.10 -7.85
C ARG A 21 -3.13 22.34 -7.04
N ASP A 22 -2.68 23.50 -7.47
CA ASP A 22 -2.90 24.81 -6.85
C ASP A 22 -4.30 25.37 -7.10
N ILE A 23 -5.00 24.93 -8.15
CA ILE A 23 -6.39 25.37 -8.43
C ILE A 23 -7.41 24.76 -7.48
N PHE A 24 -7.03 23.71 -6.74
CA PHE A 24 -7.96 23.01 -5.86
C PHE A 24 -7.92 23.57 -4.45
N ASP A 25 -9.10 23.75 -3.85
CA ASP A 25 -9.22 23.95 -2.40
C ASP A 25 -8.75 22.68 -1.66
N LYS A 26 -7.52 22.75 -1.14
CA LYS A 26 -6.89 21.66 -0.36
C LYS A 26 -7.72 21.25 0.84
N LYS A 27 -8.51 22.13 1.46
CA LYS A 27 -9.36 21.79 2.60
C LYS A 27 -10.45 20.81 2.17
N LYS A 28 -11.10 21.08 1.04
CA LYS A 28 -12.15 20.22 0.46
C LYS A 28 -11.57 18.90 -0.05
N ILE A 29 -10.45 18.93 -0.77
CA ILE A 29 -9.75 17.70 -1.20
C ILE A 29 -9.39 16.81 -0.01
N ARG A 30 -8.78 17.40 1.04
CA ARG A 30 -8.42 16.65 2.25
C ARG A 30 -9.65 16.10 2.97
N ALA A 31 -10.78 16.80 2.96
CA ALA A 31 -12.02 16.28 3.52
C ALA A 31 -12.52 15.03 2.76
N GLY A 32 -12.55 15.08 1.42
CA GLY A 32 -12.88 13.94 0.57
C GLY A 32 -11.95 12.75 0.79
N MET A 33 -10.64 12.98 0.81
CA MET A 33 -9.63 11.94 1.07
C MET A 33 -9.76 11.30 2.46
N ARG A 34 -10.09 12.09 3.49
CA ARG A 34 -10.39 11.54 4.83
C ARG A 34 -11.64 10.67 4.82
N LYS A 35 -12.68 11.07 4.07
CA LYS A 35 -13.92 10.29 3.94
C LYS A 35 -13.67 8.96 3.26
N ALA A 36 -12.95 8.96 2.12
CA ALA A 36 -12.55 7.74 1.42
C ALA A 36 -11.65 6.84 2.28
N GLY A 37 -10.63 7.39 2.95
CA GLY A 37 -9.76 6.62 3.84
C GLY A 37 -10.50 6.00 5.02
N ARG A 38 -11.47 6.70 5.59
CA ARG A 38 -12.31 6.20 6.69
C ARG A 38 -13.19 5.04 6.23
N LEU A 39 -13.82 5.14 5.05
CA LEU A 39 -14.64 4.07 4.49
C LEU A 39 -13.84 2.77 4.34
N VAL A 40 -12.69 2.83 3.67
CA VAL A 40 -11.83 1.66 3.43
C VAL A 40 -11.28 1.11 4.75
N MET A 41 -10.86 1.98 5.69
CA MET A 41 -10.41 1.56 7.02
C MET A 41 -11.51 0.80 7.78
N GLN A 42 -12.73 1.34 7.83
CA GLN A 42 -13.85 0.74 8.55
C GLN A 42 -14.24 -0.61 7.95
N ARG A 43 -14.27 -0.74 6.62
CA ARG A 43 -14.52 -2.02 5.94
C ARG A 43 -13.43 -3.04 6.19
N ALA A 44 -12.16 -2.63 6.14
CA ALA A 44 -11.05 -3.52 6.46
C ALA A 44 -11.10 -4.01 7.92
N GLN A 45 -11.44 -3.12 8.87
CA GLN A 45 -11.64 -3.47 10.28
C GLN A 45 -12.82 -4.42 10.48
N MET A 46 -13.93 -4.17 9.79
CA MET A 46 -15.12 -5.03 9.82
C MET A 46 -14.81 -6.42 9.27
N ASN A 47 -14.15 -6.50 8.11
CA ASN A 47 -13.76 -7.78 7.51
C ASN A 47 -12.84 -8.57 8.46
N LEU A 48 -11.84 -7.92 9.06
CA LEU A 48 -10.97 -8.55 10.06
C LEU A 48 -11.74 -9.03 11.30
N ALA A 49 -12.74 -8.28 11.77
CA ALA A 49 -13.53 -8.63 12.93
C ALA A 49 -14.44 -9.85 12.66
N LEU A 50 -15.03 -9.91 11.46
CA LEU A 50 -16.04 -10.90 11.09
C LEU A 50 -15.47 -12.19 10.52
N ALA A 51 -14.34 -12.14 9.82
CA ALA A 51 -13.81 -13.26 9.05
C ALA A 51 -13.26 -14.43 9.90
N ARG A 52 -13.17 -14.28 11.24
CA ARG A 52 -12.78 -15.34 12.21
C ARG A 52 -11.56 -16.19 11.81
N GLY A 53 -10.64 -15.64 11.00
CA GLY A 53 -9.44 -16.35 10.56
C GLY A 53 -9.63 -17.24 9.32
N ALA A 54 -10.33 -16.73 8.31
CA ALA A 54 -10.31 -17.30 6.96
C ALA A 54 -8.87 -17.63 6.49
N GLU A 55 -8.73 -18.70 5.71
CA GLU A 55 -7.45 -19.15 5.18
C GLU A 55 -6.75 -18.01 4.43
N GLY A 56 -5.44 -17.84 4.64
CA GLY A 56 -4.65 -16.77 4.01
C GLY A 56 -4.67 -15.42 4.73
N TYR A 57 -5.63 -15.18 5.63
CA TYR A 57 -5.78 -13.91 6.34
C TYR A 57 -5.21 -13.90 7.77
N PRO A 58 -4.78 -12.72 8.28
CA PRO A 58 -4.53 -12.55 9.70
C PRO A 58 -5.79 -12.73 10.56
N VAL A 59 -5.61 -13.25 11.78
CA VAL A 59 -6.69 -13.41 12.76
C VAL A 59 -6.61 -12.30 13.81
N ASN A 60 -7.75 -11.78 14.22
CA ASN A 60 -7.83 -10.89 15.38
C ASN A 60 -8.01 -11.71 16.67
N ARG A 61 -7.07 -11.61 17.61
CA ARG A 61 -7.14 -12.31 18.91
C ARG A 61 -7.53 -11.38 20.07
N THR A 62 -6.95 -10.19 20.13
CA THR A 62 -7.04 -9.28 21.27
C THR A 62 -7.61 -7.89 20.93
N GLY A 63 -7.97 -7.64 19.66
CA GLY A 63 -8.39 -6.31 19.19
C GLY A 63 -7.24 -5.43 18.68
N ALA A 64 -6.01 -5.66 19.15
CA ALA A 64 -4.85 -4.83 18.80
C ALA A 64 -4.59 -4.74 17.28
N THR A 65 -4.77 -5.85 16.55
CA THR A 65 -4.62 -5.87 15.08
C THR A 65 -5.68 -4.99 14.41
N LEU A 66 -6.91 -4.98 14.92
CA LEU A 66 -8.01 -4.17 14.39
C LEU A 66 -7.74 -2.69 14.61
N GLU A 67 -7.33 -2.31 15.82
CA GLU A 67 -6.98 -0.93 16.16
C GLU A 67 -5.77 -0.42 15.36
N SER A 68 -4.86 -1.31 14.97
CA SER A 68 -3.70 -0.95 14.17
C SER A 68 -4.06 -0.44 12.77
N VAL A 69 -5.18 -0.89 12.19
CA VAL A 69 -5.60 -0.50 10.83
C VAL A 69 -6.09 0.94 10.85
N SER A 70 -5.35 1.84 10.21
CA SER A 70 -5.65 3.27 10.21
C SER A 70 -5.38 3.91 8.85
N PHE A 71 -5.94 5.09 8.62
CA PHE A 71 -5.69 5.88 7.41
C PHE A 71 -4.85 7.14 7.69
N LYS A 72 -4.02 7.53 6.73
CA LYS A 72 -3.27 8.78 6.75
C LYS A 72 -3.37 9.48 5.40
N VAL A 73 -3.85 10.72 5.42
CA VAL A 73 -3.81 11.61 4.26
C VAL A 73 -2.41 12.22 4.13
N SER A 74 -1.91 12.32 2.90
CA SER A 74 -0.61 12.91 2.58
C SER A 74 -0.55 14.39 2.95
N ARG A 75 0.67 14.94 3.01
CA ARG A 75 0.86 16.38 3.25
C ARG A 75 0.26 17.22 2.13
N SER A 76 0.41 16.79 0.88
CA SER A 76 -0.17 17.48 -0.29
C SER A 76 -1.69 17.43 -0.30
N GLY A 77 -2.30 16.42 0.35
CA GLY A 77 -3.75 16.24 0.40
C GLY A 77 -4.29 15.35 -0.71
N PHE A 78 -3.51 15.01 -1.74
CA PHE A 78 -3.96 14.26 -2.93
C PHE A 78 -3.69 12.75 -2.85
N LEU A 79 -3.43 12.22 -1.66
CA LEU A 79 -3.25 10.79 -1.46
C LEU A 79 -3.72 10.41 -0.07
N VAL A 80 -4.40 9.27 0.03
CA VAL A 80 -4.72 8.63 1.31
C VAL A 80 -4.14 7.22 1.32
N LYS A 81 -3.47 6.87 2.42
CA LYS A 81 -2.91 5.53 2.66
C LYS A 81 -3.66 4.88 3.80
N VAL A 82 -4.20 3.68 3.58
CA VAL A 82 -4.71 2.80 4.63
C VAL A 82 -3.66 1.73 4.90
N ALA A 83 -3.23 1.61 6.16
CA ALA A 83 -2.20 0.66 6.55
C ALA A 83 -2.19 0.42 8.07
N PRO A 84 -1.61 -0.70 8.54
CA PRO A 84 -1.35 -0.90 9.95
C PRO A 84 -0.37 0.13 10.48
N ARG A 85 -0.58 0.58 11.73
CA ARG A 85 0.27 1.49 12.48
C ARG A 85 0.58 0.90 13.86
N LYS A 86 1.72 1.28 14.43
CA LYS A 86 2.02 0.95 15.82
C LYS A 86 1.00 1.65 16.72
N THR A 87 0.34 0.90 17.58
CA THR A 87 -0.54 1.42 18.64
C THR A 87 0.15 1.30 19.99
N SER A 88 -0.42 1.91 21.03
CA SER A 88 0.06 1.77 22.42
C SER A 88 -0.06 0.33 22.94
N ALA A 89 -1.00 -0.46 22.42
CA ALA A 89 -1.15 -1.87 22.74
C ALA A 89 -0.03 -2.77 22.16
N MET A 90 0.85 -2.23 21.32
CA MET A 90 1.94 -2.96 20.67
C MET A 90 3.31 -2.50 21.19
N SER A 91 4.07 -3.40 21.81
CA SER A 91 5.46 -3.14 22.21
C SER A 91 6.33 -2.78 21.00
N GLU A 92 6.18 -3.53 19.91
CA GLU A 92 6.86 -3.35 18.63
C GLU A 92 5.87 -3.34 17.46
N PHE A 93 6.25 -2.65 16.37
CA PHE A 93 5.45 -2.65 15.16
C PHE A 93 5.66 -3.95 14.39
N TYR A 94 4.67 -4.84 14.44
CA TYR A 94 4.64 -6.05 13.63
C TYR A 94 3.33 -6.13 12.82
N PRO A 95 3.30 -5.71 11.55
CA PRO A 95 2.10 -5.82 10.74
C PRO A 95 1.86 -7.29 10.40
N ALA A 96 0.71 -7.83 10.80
CA ALA A 96 0.32 -9.20 10.45
C ALA A 96 0.08 -9.40 8.94
N TYR A 97 -0.09 -8.29 8.20
CA TYR A 97 -0.37 -8.26 6.77
C TYR A 97 0.93 -8.23 5.96
N LEU A 98 1.29 -9.38 5.41
CA LEU A 98 2.45 -9.53 4.54
C LEU A 98 2.01 -9.84 3.10
N HIS A 99 1.35 -8.86 2.47
CA HIS A 99 0.66 -9.04 1.18
C HIS A 99 1.56 -9.54 0.04
N TYR A 100 2.85 -9.19 0.06
CA TYR A 100 3.81 -9.65 -0.95
C TYR A 100 4.77 -10.73 -0.46
N GLY A 101 4.59 -11.22 0.77
CA GLY A 101 5.50 -12.19 1.38
C GLY A 101 6.92 -11.66 1.60
N VAL A 102 7.79 -12.56 2.06
CA VAL A 102 9.24 -12.33 2.19
C VAL A 102 9.96 -13.52 1.58
N LYS A 103 10.74 -13.29 0.51
CA LYS A 103 11.63 -14.31 -0.07
C LYS A 103 12.83 -14.59 0.84
N VAL A 104 13.34 -15.82 0.79
CA VAL A 104 14.64 -16.17 1.38
C VAL A 104 15.75 -15.36 0.69
N GLY A 105 16.76 -14.97 1.47
CA GLY A 105 17.89 -14.18 0.99
C GLY A 105 17.67 -12.66 0.99
N ARG A 106 18.78 -11.91 0.98
CA ARG A 106 18.76 -10.44 1.04
C ARG A 106 18.34 -9.82 -0.29
N ARG A 107 17.76 -8.62 -0.23
CA ARG A 107 17.59 -7.78 -1.43
C ARG A 107 18.97 -7.56 -2.08
N LEU A 108 18.97 -7.47 -3.41
CA LEU A 108 20.19 -7.32 -4.17
C LEU A 108 20.85 -5.95 -3.88
N GLY A 109 21.84 -5.93 -2.97
CA GLY A 109 22.56 -4.73 -2.55
C GLY A 109 23.60 -4.23 -3.56
N LYS A 110 24.45 -3.29 -3.18
CA LYS A 110 25.65 -2.95 -3.96
C LYS A 110 26.63 -4.14 -3.94
N LEU A 111 27.45 -4.27 -4.99
CA LEU A 111 28.55 -5.22 -4.96
C LEU A 111 29.60 -4.76 -3.93
N ALA A 112 30.33 -5.71 -3.34
CA ALA A 112 31.49 -5.36 -2.53
C ALA A 112 32.55 -4.64 -3.41
N PRO A 113 33.37 -3.74 -2.84
CA PRO A 113 34.42 -3.06 -3.58
C PRO A 113 35.29 -4.04 -4.39
N GLY A 114 35.58 -3.72 -5.65
CA GLY A 114 36.40 -4.56 -6.55
C GLY A 114 35.70 -5.78 -7.17
N LYS A 115 34.42 -6.03 -6.87
CA LYS A 115 33.66 -7.17 -7.45
C LYS A 115 32.88 -6.84 -8.72
N GLY A 116 32.85 -5.57 -9.13
CA GLY A 116 32.16 -5.07 -10.31
C GLY A 116 33.12 -4.44 -11.33
N LYS A 117 32.56 -3.98 -12.45
CA LYS A 117 33.29 -3.36 -13.55
C LYS A 117 33.58 -1.89 -13.27
N GLY A 118 34.85 -1.51 -13.42
CA GLY A 118 35.35 -0.13 -13.35
C GLY A 118 35.21 0.53 -11.98
N LYS A 119 35.55 1.82 -11.91
CA LYS A 119 35.49 2.65 -10.68
C LYS A 119 34.09 2.73 -10.07
N SER A 120 33.05 2.53 -10.88
CA SER A 120 31.64 2.55 -10.43
C SER A 120 31.15 1.22 -9.84
N ASN A 121 32.00 0.18 -9.83
CA ASN A 121 31.70 -1.15 -9.28
C ASN A 121 30.38 -1.74 -9.84
N ARG A 122 30.12 -1.50 -11.14
CA ARG A 122 28.86 -1.86 -11.80
C ARG A 122 28.82 -3.36 -12.07
N ARG A 123 27.66 -4.00 -11.93
CA ARG A 123 27.47 -5.40 -12.37
C ARG A 123 27.70 -5.53 -13.87
N GLY A 124 28.17 -6.70 -14.32
CA GLY A 124 28.19 -7.05 -15.73
C GLY A 124 26.78 -7.03 -16.35
N ALA A 125 26.72 -6.90 -17.67
CA ALA A 125 25.47 -7.04 -18.41
C ALA A 125 24.80 -8.39 -18.09
N GLY A 126 23.48 -8.40 -17.92
CA GLY A 126 22.72 -9.61 -17.58
C GLY A 126 22.83 -10.08 -16.12
N VAL A 127 23.95 -9.84 -15.43
CA VAL A 127 24.20 -10.35 -14.05
C VAL A 127 23.14 -9.86 -13.05
N ARG A 128 22.71 -8.59 -13.17
CA ARG A 128 21.64 -8.07 -12.32
C ARG A 128 20.31 -8.78 -12.59
N ALA A 129 19.95 -8.95 -13.85
CA ALA A 129 18.70 -9.60 -14.24
C ALA A 129 18.68 -11.06 -13.78
N ALA A 130 19.77 -11.79 -14.00
CA ALA A 130 19.94 -13.16 -13.53
C ALA A 130 19.82 -13.29 -12.00
N ALA A 131 20.48 -12.40 -11.24
CA ALA A 131 20.39 -12.41 -9.78
C ALA A 131 18.97 -12.07 -9.26
N LEU A 132 18.25 -11.20 -9.98
CA LEU A 132 16.85 -10.90 -9.67
C LEU A 132 15.94 -12.09 -10.01
N ALA A 133 16.15 -12.74 -11.15
CA ALA A 133 15.41 -13.93 -11.59
C ALA A 133 15.62 -15.12 -10.64
N ALA A 134 16.86 -15.37 -10.21
CA ALA A 134 17.17 -16.39 -9.22
C ALA A 134 16.47 -16.11 -7.88
N ARG A 135 16.40 -14.84 -7.46
CA ARG A 135 15.68 -14.45 -6.25
C ARG A 135 14.16 -14.59 -6.37
N SER A 136 13.57 -14.28 -7.53
CA SER A 136 12.13 -14.49 -7.75
C SER A 136 11.77 -15.98 -7.75
N ALA A 137 12.65 -16.83 -8.31
CA ALA A 137 12.49 -18.28 -8.35
C ALA A 137 12.76 -18.97 -6.99
N GLY A 138 13.54 -18.34 -6.10
CA GLY A 138 13.89 -18.91 -4.79
C GLY A 138 12.72 -19.07 -3.82
N GLU A 139 12.95 -19.76 -2.71
CA GLU A 139 11.94 -20.09 -1.71
C GLU A 139 11.39 -18.87 -0.93
N TRP A 140 10.21 -19.04 -0.34
CA TRP A 140 9.58 -18.05 0.54
C TRP A 140 10.03 -18.28 1.99
N ARG A 141 10.59 -17.25 2.63
CA ARG A 141 10.80 -17.25 4.09
C ARG A 141 9.46 -17.11 4.81
N ILE A 142 8.60 -16.24 4.28
CA ILE A 142 7.21 -16.09 4.70
C ILE A 142 6.38 -15.95 3.43
N LYS A 143 5.40 -16.82 3.23
CA LYS A 143 4.51 -16.76 2.06
C LYS A 143 3.67 -15.46 2.09
N PRO A 144 3.28 -14.92 0.92
CA PRO A 144 2.27 -13.89 0.84
C PRO A 144 1.01 -14.26 1.62
N ARG A 145 0.37 -13.26 2.20
CA ARG A 145 -0.92 -13.37 2.89
C ARG A 145 -1.93 -12.48 2.23
N ASP A 146 -3.20 -12.82 2.37
CA ASP A 146 -4.26 -11.95 1.93
C ASP A 146 -4.38 -10.71 2.83
N ASN A 147 -5.11 -9.72 2.36
CA ASN A 147 -5.08 -8.39 2.94
C ASN A 147 -6.43 -7.71 2.90
N TYR A 148 -7.13 -7.72 4.05
CA TYR A 148 -8.42 -7.06 4.23
C TYR A 148 -8.45 -5.59 3.80
N MET A 149 -7.32 -4.87 3.81
CA MET A 149 -7.28 -3.48 3.32
C MET A 149 -7.28 -3.39 1.79
N ALA A 150 -6.69 -4.36 1.10
CA ALA A 150 -6.72 -4.45 -0.36
C ALA A 150 -8.13 -4.85 -0.82
N ASP A 151 -8.72 -5.87 -0.18
CA ASP A 151 -10.08 -6.33 -0.50
C ASP A 151 -11.09 -5.22 -0.22
N ALA A 152 -11.01 -4.59 0.96
CA ALA A 152 -11.86 -3.45 1.29
C ALA A 152 -11.72 -2.30 0.28
N LEU A 153 -10.54 -2.07 -0.30
CA LEU A 153 -10.38 -1.07 -1.35
C LEU A 153 -11.07 -1.49 -2.66
N GLN A 154 -10.94 -2.75 -3.06
CA GLN A 154 -11.60 -3.29 -4.25
C GLN A 154 -13.13 -3.26 -4.10
N ASP A 155 -13.65 -3.75 -2.98
CA ASP A 155 -15.08 -3.79 -2.67
C ASP A 155 -15.69 -2.38 -2.59
N SER A 156 -14.88 -1.39 -2.17
CA SER A 156 -15.31 0.02 -2.04
C SER A 156 -14.96 0.88 -3.23
N LYS A 157 -14.45 0.31 -4.32
CA LYS A 157 -13.87 1.08 -5.42
C LYS A 157 -14.84 2.12 -5.98
N SER A 158 -16.08 1.73 -6.26
CA SER A 158 -17.13 2.61 -6.81
C SER A 158 -17.49 3.74 -5.85
N GLU A 159 -17.67 3.45 -4.56
CA GLU A 159 -17.97 4.45 -3.54
C GLU A 159 -16.81 5.42 -3.30
N VAL A 160 -15.58 4.90 -3.26
CA VAL A 160 -14.37 5.73 -3.15
C VAL A 160 -14.27 6.65 -4.36
N GLN A 161 -14.49 6.15 -5.58
CA GLN A 161 -14.52 6.96 -6.79
C GLN A 161 -15.61 8.04 -6.70
N ALA A 162 -16.83 7.70 -6.29
CA ALA A 162 -17.92 8.67 -6.13
C ALA A 162 -17.60 9.77 -5.10
N ILE A 163 -17.04 9.39 -3.94
CA ILE A 163 -16.61 10.32 -2.90
C ILE A 163 -15.54 11.27 -3.41
N LEU A 164 -14.53 10.75 -4.12
CA LEU A 164 -13.43 11.55 -4.63
C LEU A 164 -13.90 12.44 -5.79
N SER A 165 -14.70 11.94 -6.72
CA SER A 165 -15.32 12.75 -7.79
C SER A 165 -16.07 13.95 -7.23
N ALA A 166 -16.94 13.73 -6.24
CA ALA A 166 -17.68 14.82 -5.62
C ALA A 166 -16.76 15.82 -4.91
N ALA A 167 -15.71 15.33 -4.22
CA ALA A 167 -14.78 16.18 -3.51
C ALA A 167 -13.90 17.03 -4.44
N PHE A 168 -13.42 16.46 -5.55
CA PHE A 168 -12.63 17.19 -6.54
C PHE A 168 -13.49 18.19 -7.30
N ALA A 169 -14.70 17.83 -7.72
CA ALA A 169 -15.65 18.75 -8.35
C ALA A 169 -15.96 19.94 -7.43
N ALA A 170 -16.24 19.69 -6.14
CA ALA A 170 -16.50 20.76 -5.17
C ALA A 170 -15.26 21.60 -4.82
N ALA A 171 -14.05 21.10 -5.10
CA ALA A 171 -12.78 21.75 -4.84
C ALA A 171 -12.27 22.60 -6.00
N LEU A 172 -12.87 22.49 -7.19
CA LEU A 172 -12.67 23.44 -8.28
C LEU A 172 -13.32 24.77 -7.88
N SER A 173 -12.49 25.80 -7.81
CA SER A 173 -12.89 27.20 -7.62
C SER A 173 -12.73 27.97 -8.92
#